data_AF-A0A1J4K9N2-F1
#
_entry.id   AF-A0A1J4K9N2-F1
#
_cell.length_a   1.000
_cell.length_b   1.000
_cell.length_c   1.000
_cell.angle_alpha   90.00
_cell.angle_beta   90.00
_cell.angle_gamma   90.00
#
_symmetry.space_group_name_H-M   'P 1'
#
loop_
_entity.id
_entity.type
_entity.pdbx_description
1 polymer ?
#
loop_
_entity_poly.entity_id
_entity_poly.type
_entity_poly.pdbx_seq_one_letter_code
_entity_poly.pdbx_strand_id
1 'polypeptide(L)'
;MLSKQQNRRKEKYLSAADPIPVEVLFEGAEDFLKKIDFLVYPDYQFIETKLIPHFENSLHILKKSISDHRDELKKARNTAQNSIKLTQNCLSFDENFLNKEIVRKLKILTPKNEELRRTTIFTRISFLEQRIETLLNLEKLVQFLVKSPRYYFLNLKLTTRKLYNIAFEMLPALFFENTAIENYVTSLKKQLQLIPKPFSNKQENIEFIRHIISLGIALRDPETKVVPHTEEFDIFRRFLETDESPINITQITELDPRELISVVKAMCMTLMEFCGFEPDDNTTEEILSLLLIRFLFDQNEETDLLTMYNGGSEQLLLKLANLQETSMKDLGFKAPQIPDDFLTKNAKELFDENPILKSLPDNLMTCHFLVNPIDIFLMVKKIDISLTALIAEGRQEELQKSRKFDDLYISWKALFVAASIPYMDIIFERISKWRSLPVIAESYKSICKIPKLVLKGLITEALC
;
A
#
# COMPACT_ATOMS: atom_id res chain seq x y z
N MET A 1 -20.01 9.22 -89.44
CA MET A 1 -19.47 8.84 -88.09
C MET A 1 -18.41 9.82 -87.57
N LEU A 2 -17.54 10.38 -88.42
CA LEU A 2 -16.50 11.34 -88.04
C LEU A 2 -17.01 12.66 -87.38
N SER A 3 -18.15 13.22 -87.82
CA SER A 3 -18.70 14.45 -87.22
C SER A 3 -19.28 14.26 -85.81
N LYS A 4 -19.84 13.07 -85.52
CA LYS A 4 -20.31 12.72 -84.15
C LYS A 4 -19.14 12.52 -83.18
N GLN A 5 -18.02 11.99 -83.64
CA GLN A 5 -16.80 11.88 -82.83
C GLN A 5 -16.15 13.25 -82.59
N GLN A 6 -16.07 14.14 -83.59
CA GLN A 6 -15.53 15.48 -83.41
C GLN A 6 -16.42 16.38 -82.53
N ASN A 7 -17.75 16.28 -82.61
CA ASN A 7 -18.66 17.01 -81.72
C ASN A 7 -18.57 16.53 -80.26
N ARG A 8 -18.52 15.21 -80.03
CA ARG A 8 -18.30 14.64 -78.68
C ARG A 8 -16.94 15.05 -78.07
N ARG A 9 -15.93 15.32 -78.91
CA ARG A 9 -14.60 15.77 -78.47
C ARG A 9 -14.59 17.25 -78.07
N LYS A 10 -15.33 18.11 -78.79
CA LYS A 10 -15.52 19.52 -78.43
C LYS A 10 -16.36 19.72 -77.16
N GLU A 11 -17.39 18.90 -76.94
CA GLU A 11 -18.23 18.94 -75.72
C GLU A 11 -17.45 18.56 -74.45
N LYS A 12 -16.53 17.60 -74.53
CA LYS A 12 -15.63 17.24 -73.43
C LYS A 12 -14.65 18.36 -73.04
N TYR A 13 -14.27 19.20 -74.01
CA TYR A 13 -13.38 20.34 -73.79
C TYR A 13 -14.08 21.49 -73.06
N LEU A 14 -15.28 21.87 -73.50
CA LEU A 14 -16.08 22.93 -72.86
C LEU A 14 -16.42 22.58 -71.40
N SER A 15 -16.74 21.31 -71.15
CA SER A 15 -17.07 20.84 -69.79
C SER A 15 -15.85 20.72 -68.86
N ALA A 16 -14.61 20.72 -69.37
CA ALA A 16 -13.41 20.60 -68.53
C ALA A 16 -13.11 21.86 -67.71
N ALA A 17 -13.59 23.02 -68.17
CA ALA A 17 -13.46 24.31 -67.49
C ALA A 17 -14.53 24.52 -66.39
N ASP A 18 -15.60 23.73 -66.40
CA ASP A 18 -16.66 23.79 -65.40
C ASP A 18 -16.14 23.35 -64.02
N PRO A 19 -16.74 23.84 -62.93
CA PRO A 19 -16.46 23.29 -61.60
C PRO A 19 -16.84 21.80 -61.52
N ILE A 20 -16.25 21.08 -60.56
CA ILE A 20 -16.70 19.75 -60.19
C ILE A 20 -18.09 19.89 -59.56
N PRO A 21 -19.10 19.08 -59.94
CA PRO A 21 -20.43 19.14 -59.35
C PRO A 21 -20.37 18.90 -57.83
N VAL A 22 -21.18 19.67 -57.08
CA VAL A 22 -21.18 19.63 -55.60
C VAL A 22 -21.55 18.23 -55.09
N GLU A 23 -22.36 17.49 -55.83
CA GLU A 23 -22.81 16.13 -55.51
C GLU A 23 -21.69 15.08 -55.57
N VAL A 24 -20.56 15.41 -56.21
CA VAL A 24 -19.38 14.54 -56.34
C VAL A 24 -18.29 14.91 -55.32
N LEU A 25 -18.39 16.10 -54.72
CA LEU A 25 -17.47 16.55 -53.68
C LEU A 25 -17.85 15.94 -52.33
N PHE A 26 -16.85 15.74 -51.48
CA PHE A 26 -17.00 15.29 -50.10
C PHE A 26 -16.26 16.26 -49.17
N GLU A 27 -16.59 16.24 -47.89
CA GLU A 27 -15.95 17.10 -46.89
C GLU A 27 -14.42 16.84 -46.84
N GLY A 28 -13.61 17.90 -46.98
CA GLY A 28 -12.15 17.80 -47.05
C GLY A 28 -11.59 17.46 -48.44
N ALA A 29 -12.40 17.44 -49.51
CA ALA A 29 -11.92 17.21 -50.86
C ALA A 29 -10.89 18.25 -51.33
N GLU A 30 -10.95 19.47 -50.79
CA GLU A 30 -10.00 20.56 -51.01
C GLU A 30 -8.55 20.22 -50.66
N ASP A 31 -8.32 19.33 -49.68
CA ASP A 31 -6.97 18.90 -49.29
C ASP A 31 -6.28 18.08 -50.40
N PHE A 32 -7.08 17.48 -51.28
CA PHE A 32 -6.62 16.61 -52.36
C PHE A 32 -6.67 17.29 -53.73
N LEU A 33 -7.52 18.30 -53.91
CA LEU A 33 -7.76 18.97 -55.18
C LEU A 33 -7.00 20.29 -55.29
N LYS A 34 -6.16 20.43 -56.31
CA LYS A 34 -5.54 21.71 -56.68
C LYS A 34 -6.00 22.14 -58.06
N LYS A 35 -6.68 23.28 -58.16
CA LYS A 35 -7.11 23.81 -59.46
C LYS A 35 -5.89 24.14 -60.33
N ILE A 36 -5.95 23.79 -61.60
CA ILE A 36 -4.96 24.14 -62.61
C ILE A 36 -5.44 25.39 -63.33
N ASP A 37 -4.62 26.44 -63.41
CA ASP A 37 -4.97 27.66 -64.12
C ASP A 37 -5.10 27.39 -65.63
N PHE A 38 -6.34 27.50 -66.12
CA PHE A 38 -6.75 27.18 -67.49
C PHE A 38 -6.03 27.99 -68.58
N LEU A 39 -5.60 29.22 -68.24
CA LEU A 39 -4.95 30.16 -69.17
C LEU A 39 -3.66 29.62 -69.81
N VAL A 40 -3.04 28.59 -69.22
CA VAL A 40 -1.74 28.07 -69.66
C VAL A 40 -1.87 26.81 -70.54
N TYR A 41 -3.00 26.07 -70.50
CA TYR A 41 -3.13 24.76 -71.16
C TYR A 41 -4.52 24.51 -71.80
N PRO A 42 -4.85 25.18 -72.92
CA PRO A 42 -6.19 25.14 -73.50
C PRO A 42 -6.38 24.07 -74.61
N ASP A 43 -5.51 23.06 -74.72
CA ASP A 43 -5.64 22.07 -75.80
C ASP A 43 -6.20 20.73 -75.31
N TYR A 44 -7.14 20.18 -76.07
CA TYR A 44 -7.63 18.80 -75.99
C TYR A 44 -6.50 17.78 -75.87
N GLN A 45 -5.36 18.02 -76.54
CA GLN A 45 -4.18 17.17 -76.46
C GLN A 45 -3.63 17.08 -75.02
N PHE A 46 -3.68 18.15 -74.22
CA PHE A 46 -3.26 18.13 -72.82
C PHE A 46 -4.19 17.28 -71.96
N ILE A 47 -5.50 17.37 -72.19
CA ILE A 47 -6.51 16.57 -71.49
C ILE A 47 -6.26 15.07 -71.73
N GLU A 48 -6.06 14.67 -73.00
CA GLU A 48 -5.84 13.26 -73.35
C GLU A 48 -4.48 12.72 -72.94
N THR A 49 -3.40 13.51 -73.10
CA THR A 49 -2.03 12.98 -72.92
C THR A 49 -1.48 13.17 -71.52
N LYS A 50 -2.06 14.07 -70.70
CA LYS A 50 -1.56 14.39 -69.35
C LYS A 50 -2.62 14.20 -68.28
N LEU A 51 -3.79 14.81 -68.45
CA LEU A 51 -4.79 14.92 -67.38
C LEU A 51 -5.51 13.58 -67.12
N ILE A 52 -6.01 12.93 -68.18
CA ILE A 52 -6.63 11.58 -68.06
C ILE A 52 -5.60 10.55 -67.53
N PRO A 53 -4.38 10.43 -68.09
CA PRO A 53 -3.37 9.52 -67.55
C PRO A 53 -3.00 9.80 -66.09
N HIS A 54 -2.97 11.08 -65.67
CA HIS A 54 -2.78 11.45 -64.26
C HIS A 54 -3.90 10.91 -63.37
N PHE A 55 -5.17 11.04 -63.79
CA PHE A 55 -6.31 10.50 -63.05
C PHE A 55 -6.32 8.97 -63.03
N GLU A 56 -5.99 8.31 -64.14
CA GLU A 56 -5.88 6.84 -64.20
C GLU A 56 -4.77 6.31 -63.28
N ASN A 57 -3.60 6.97 -63.28
CA ASN A 57 -2.51 6.64 -62.35
C ASN A 57 -2.92 6.91 -60.89
N SER A 58 -3.59 8.02 -60.63
CA SER A 58 -4.12 8.36 -59.30
C SER A 58 -5.10 7.30 -58.81
N LEU A 59 -5.97 6.80 -59.69
CA LEU A 59 -6.91 5.72 -59.39
C LEU A 59 -6.19 4.41 -59.06
N HIS A 60 -5.12 4.09 -59.77
CA HIS A 60 -4.29 2.92 -59.48
C HIS A 60 -3.65 3.00 -58.08
N ILE A 61 -3.06 4.15 -57.75
CA ILE A 61 -2.45 4.40 -56.43
C ILE A 61 -3.50 4.28 -55.31
N LEU A 62 -4.70 4.86 -55.51
CA LEU A 62 -5.79 4.80 -54.54
C LEU A 62 -6.27 3.37 -54.29
N LYS A 63 -6.48 2.58 -55.35
CA LYS A 63 -6.90 1.17 -55.22
C LYS A 63 -5.91 0.34 -54.41
N LYS A 64 -4.60 0.53 -54.67
CA LYS A 64 -3.55 -0.12 -53.88
C LYS A 64 -3.61 0.32 -52.41
N SER A 65 -3.68 1.62 -52.16
CA SER A 65 -3.75 2.16 -50.79
C SER A 65 -4.99 1.67 -50.03
N ILE A 66 -6.16 1.61 -50.67
CA ILE A 66 -7.39 1.06 -50.08
C ILE A 66 -7.20 -0.41 -49.68
N SER A 67 -6.57 -1.21 -50.55
CA SER A 67 -6.26 -2.62 -50.24
C SER A 67 -5.36 -2.73 -49.01
N ASP A 68 -4.24 -1.99 -49.00
CA ASP A 68 -3.28 -2.01 -47.90
C ASP A 68 -3.94 -1.64 -46.55
N HIS A 69 -4.80 -0.60 -46.54
CA HIS A 69 -5.52 -0.18 -45.33
C HIS A 69 -6.58 -1.21 -44.89
N ARG A 70 -7.27 -1.89 -45.83
CA ARG A 70 -8.24 -2.96 -45.50
C ARG A 70 -7.55 -4.17 -44.86
N ASP A 71 -6.38 -4.55 -45.35
CA ASP A 71 -5.59 -5.64 -44.78
C ASP A 71 -5.14 -5.31 -43.35
N GLU A 72 -4.67 -4.08 -43.11
CA GLU A 72 -4.33 -3.61 -41.77
C GLU A 72 -5.54 -3.54 -40.83
N LEU A 73 -6.71 -3.08 -41.32
CA LEU A 73 -7.95 -3.08 -40.56
C LEU A 73 -8.35 -4.50 -40.14
N LYS A 74 -8.21 -5.47 -41.04
CA LYS A 74 -8.47 -6.88 -40.76
C LYS A 74 -7.52 -7.41 -39.67
N LYS A 75 -6.22 -7.09 -39.76
CA LYS A 75 -5.24 -7.46 -38.72
C LYS A 75 -5.61 -6.86 -37.36
N ALA A 76 -5.92 -5.56 -37.31
CA ALA A 76 -6.28 -4.87 -36.07
C ALA A 76 -7.56 -5.44 -35.43
N ARG A 77 -8.59 -5.75 -36.23
CA ARG A 77 -9.83 -6.39 -35.76
C ARG A 77 -9.58 -7.79 -35.20
N ASN A 78 -8.71 -8.58 -35.84
CA ASN A 78 -8.31 -9.89 -35.32
C ASN A 78 -7.58 -9.76 -33.96
N THR A 79 -6.68 -8.78 -33.83
CA THR A 79 -6.01 -8.49 -32.54
C THR A 79 -7.00 -8.08 -31.46
N ALA A 80 -7.99 -7.24 -31.80
CA ALA A 80 -9.04 -6.83 -30.86
C ALA A 80 -9.85 -8.04 -30.35
N GLN A 81 -10.31 -8.90 -31.24
CA GLN A 81 -11.08 -10.11 -30.88
C GLN A 81 -10.28 -11.05 -29.98
N ASN A 82 -8.98 -11.20 -30.22
CA ASN A 82 -8.10 -12.01 -29.37
C ASN A 82 -7.85 -11.37 -28.00
N SER A 83 -7.74 -10.04 -27.93
CA SER A 83 -7.55 -9.31 -26.67
C SER A 83 -8.76 -9.37 -25.71
N ILE A 84 -9.96 -9.58 -26.25
CA ILE A 84 -11.20 -9.74 -25.46
C ILE A 84 -11.24 -11.11 -24.75
N LYS A 85 -10.63 -12.14 -25.35
CA LYS A 85 -10.60 -13.50 -24.79
C LYS A 85 -9.58 -13.69 -23.67
N LEU A 86 -8.55 -12.85 -23.58
CA LEU A 86 -7.43 -12.99 -22.64
C LEU A 86 -7.67 -12.34 -21.26
N THR A 87 -8.75 -11.56 -21.09
CA THR A 87 -9.03 -10.82 -19.84
C THR A 87 -9.49 -11.66 -18.65
N GLN A 88 -9.69 -12.97 -18.79
CA GLN A 88 -10.27 -13.79 -17.73
C GLN A 88 -9.26 -14.54 -16.85
N ASN A 89 -7.97 -14.47 -17.16
CA ASN A 89 -6.93 -15.05 -16.29
C ASN A 89 -6.18 -13.92 -15.59
N CYS A 90 -6.81 -13.35 -14.56
CA CYS A 90 -6.11 -12.47 -13.64
C CYS A 90 -5.00 -13.29 -12.97
N LEU A 91 -3.75 -12.87 -13.18
CA LEU A 91 -2.56 -13.55 -12.69
C LEU A 91 -2.64 -13.72 -11.17
N SER A 92 -2.74 -14.95 -10.68
CA SER A 92 -2.47 -15.27 -9.28
C SER A 92 -0.95 -15.22 -9.12
N PHE A 93 -0.44 -14.10 -8.64
CA PHE A 93 0.94 -14.02 -8.19
C PHE A 93 0.98 -14.50 -6.73
N ASP A 94 1.85 -15.47 -6.44
CA ASP A 94 2.10 -15.90 -5.06
C ASP A 94 2.73 -14.73 -4.28
N GLU A 95 2.00 -14.26 -3.28
CA GLU A 95 2.37 -13.09 -2.46
C GLU A 95 3.15 -13.55 -1.22
N ASN A 96 4.25 -12.86 -0.91
CA ASN A 96 5.03 -13.01 0.32
C ASN A 96 5.51 -11.64 0.82
N PHE A 97 6.07 -11.58 2.02
CA PHE A 97 6.48 -10.31 2.63
C PHE A 97 7.60 -9.56 1.84
N LEU A 98 8.41 -10.26 1.05
CA LEU A 98 9.47 -9.68 0.21
C LEU A 98 8.93 -9.10 -1.10
N ASN A 99 7.86 -9.67 -1.66
CA ASN A 99 7.32 -9.29 -2.96
C ASN A 99 5.98 -8.55 -2.91
N LYS A 100 5.38 -8.37 -1.72
CA LYS A 100 4.06 -7.78 -1.50
C LYS A 100 3.82 -6.50 -2.29
N GLU A 101 4.79 -5.58 -2.28
CA GLU A 101 4.65 -4.30 -2.98
C GLU A 101 4.69 -4.46 -4.51
N ILE A 102 5.50 -5.39 -5.02
CA ILE A 102 5.56 -5.70 -6.46
C ILE A 102 4.26 -6.36 -6.91
N VAL A 103 3.75 -7.32 -6.14
CA VAL A 103 2.47 -7.99 -6.40
C VAL A 103 1.32 -6.97 -6.37
N ARG A 104 1.29 -6.07 -5.38
CA ARG A 104 0.31 -4.96 -5.31
C ARG A 104 0.35 -4.09 -6.55
N LYS A 105 1.54 -3.64 -6.98
CA LYS A 105 1.71 -2.85 -8.21
C LYS A 105 1.25 -3.61 -9.45
N LEU A 106 1.58 -4.89 -9.57
CA LEU A 106 1.15 -5.74 -10.69
C LEU A 106 -0.37 -5.93 -10.72
N LYS A 107 -1.03 -6.09 -9.56
CA LYS A 107 -2.50 -6.18 -9.43
C LYS A 107 -3.20 -4.91 -9.95
N ILE A 108 -2.57 -3.73 -9.80
CA ILE A 108 -3.11 -2.44 -10.26
C ILE A 108 -2.77 -2.16 -11.74
N LEU A 109 -1.51 -2.35 -12.11
CA LEU A 109 -1.00 -1.95 -13.43
C LEU A 109 -1.38 -2.92 -14.54
N THR A 110 -1.54 -4.21 -14.26
CA THR A 110 -1.90 -5.20 -15.29
C THR A 110 -3.28 -4.89 -15.90
N PRO A 111 -4.34 -4.62 -15.11
CA PRO A 111 -5.62 -4.17 -15.63
C PRO A 111 -5.51 -2.87 -16.45
N LYS A 112 -4.76 -1.88 -15.94
CA LYS A 112 -4.57 -0.60 -16.64
C LYS A 112 -3.85 -0.78 -17.98
N ASN A 113 -2.84 -1.64 -18.03
CA ASN A 113 -2.12 -1.98 -19.25
C ASN A 113 -3.06 -2.59 -20.30
N GLU A 114 -3.93 -3.51 -19.89
CA GLU A 114 -4.92 -4.12 -20.79
C GLU A 114 -5.98 -3.12 -21.27
N GLU A 115 -6.43 -2.21 -20.42
CA GLU A 115 -7.33 -1.11 -20.78
C GLU A 115 -6.70 -0.19 -21.83
N LEU A 116 -5.46 0.27 -21.62
CA LEU A 116 -4.76 1.14 -22.56
C LEU A 116 -4.45 0.44 -23.88
N ARG A 117 -4.06 -0.84 -23.83
CA ARG A 117 -3.82 -1.67 -25.01
C ARG A 117 -5.09 -1.79 -25.86
N ARG A 118 -6.24 -2.04 -25.23
CA ARG A 118 -7.54 -2.09 -25.92
C ARG A 118 -7.90 -0.76 -26.55
N THR A 119 -7.79 0.32 -25.78
CA THR A 119 -8.07 1.67 -26.26
C THR A 119 -7.24 1.98 -27.50
N THR A 120 -5.94 1.69 -27.45
CA THR A 120 -5.02 1.86 -28.58
C THR A 120 -5.45 1.05 -29.82
N ILE A 121 -5.86 -0.20 -29.65
CA ILE A 121 -6.36 -1.05 -30.74
C ILE A 121 -7.65 -0.48 -31.33
N PHE A 122 -8.62 -0.09 -30.49
CA PHE A 122 -9.90 0.45 -30.95
C PHE A 122 -9.75 1.80 -31.66
N THR A 123 -8.92 2.71 -31.14
CA THR A 123 -8.61 3.97 -31.84
C THR A 123 -7.99 3.69 -33.21
N ARG A 124 -7.05 2.74 -33.30
CA ARG A 124 -6.45 2.35 -34.58
C ARG A 124 -7.51 1.82 -35.56
N ILE A 125 -8.47 1.04 -35.11
CA ILE A 125 -9.59 0.54 -35.93
C ILE A 125 -10.43 1.71 -36.45
N SER A 126 -10.91 2.58 -35.56
CA SER A 126 -11.76 3.73 -35.94
C SER A 126 -11.06 4.65 -36.93
N PHE A 127 -9.76 4.88 -36.74
CA PHE A 127 -8.98 5.67 -37.70
C PHE A 127 -8.88 5.00 -39.08
N LEU A 128 -8.56 3.71 -39.12
CA LEU A 128 -8.46 2.97 -40.37
C LEU A 128 -9.80 2.96 -41.12
N GLU A 129 -10.92 2.88 -40.40
CA GLU A 129 -12.28 2.98 -40.99
C GLU A 129 -12.52 4.34 -41.65
N GLN A 130 -12.32 5.44 -40.91
CA GLN A 130 -12.44 6.81 -41.44
C GLN A 130 -11.50 7.04 -42.63
N ARG A 131 -10.29 6.50 -42.57
CA ARG A 131 -9.31 6.63 -43.64
C ARG A 131 -9.75 5.90 -44.90
N ILE A 132 -10.22 4.67 -44.77
CA ILE A 132 -10.76 3.88 -45.90
C ILE A 132 -11.96 4.60 -46.52
N GLU A 133 -12.86 5.14 -45.71
CA GLU A 133 -14.00 5.91 -46.20
C GLU A 133 -13.57 7.13 -47.02
N THR A 134 -12.62 7.91 -46.50
CA THR A 134 -12.04 9.07 -47.22
C THR A 134 -11.43 8.63 -48.56
N LEU A 135 -10.67 7.52 -48.56
CA LEU A 135 -10.06 7.00 -49.78
C LEU A 135 -11.09 6.48 -50.79
N LEU A 136 -12.20 5.90 -50.35
CA LEU A 136 -13.30 5.45 -51.21
C LEU A 136 -14.06 6.64 -51.82
N ASN A 137 -14.28 7.71 -51.06
CA ASN A 137 -14.89 8.94 -51.58
C ASN A 137 -13.96 9.64 -52.59
N LEU A 138 -12.65 9.68 -52.30
CA LEU A 138 -11.65 10.14 -53.25
C LEU A 138 -11.62 9.26 -54.49
N GLU A 139 -11.71 7.93 -54.37
CA GLU A 139 -11.81 7.01 -55.52
C GLU A 139 -12.99 7.36 -56.43
N LYS A 140 -14.19 7.59 -55.86
CA LYS A 140 -15.39 7.99 -56.64
C LYS A 140 -15.15 9.30 -57.40
N LEU A 141 -14.55 10.29 -56.73
CA LEU A 141 -14.20 11.58 -57.33
C LEU A 141 -13.19 11.39 -58.49
N VAL A 142 -12.14 10.59 -58.30
CA VAL A 142 -11.18 10.31 -59.38
C VAL A 142 -11.84 9.53 -60.53
N GLN A 143 -12.72 8.58 -60.25
CA GLN A 143 -13.49 7.88 -61.29
C GLN A 143 -14.37 8.83 -62.11
N PHE A 144 -14.96 9.84 -61.47
CA PHE A 144 -15.66 10.92 -62.17
C PHE A 144 -14.70 11.70 -63.06
N LEU A 145 -13.54 12.12 -62.54
CA LEU A 145 -12.54 12.89 -63.28
C LEU A 145 -11.94 12.12 -64.47
N VAL A 146 -11.86 10.79 -64.43
CA VAL A 146 -11.49 9.98 -65.59
C VAL A 146 -12.56 10.04 -66.69
N LYS A 147 -13.85 9.99 -66.33
CA LYS A 147 -14.97 10.00 -67.29
C LYS A 147 -15.26 11.40 -67.84
N SER A 148 -15.13 12.39 -66.97
CA SER A 148 -15.43 13.81 -67.18
C SER A 148 -14.27 14.66 -66.63
N PRO A 149 -13.16 14.79 -67.39
CA PRO A 149 -11.98 15.51 -66.93
C PRO A 149 -12.30 16.96 -66.55
N ARG A 150 -11.62 17.45 -65.52
CA ARG A 150 -11.66 18.85 -65.05
C ARG A 150 -10.23 19.32 -64.80
N TYR A 151 -9.96 20.61 -64.94
CA TYR A 151 -8.64 21.21 -64.71
C TYR A 151 -8.25 21.23 -63.23
N TYR A 152 -8.01 20.05 -62.67
CA TYR A 152 -7.57 19.82 -61.31
C TYR A 152 -6.43 18.83 -61.29
N PHE A 153 -5.48 19.09 -60.41
CA PHE A 153 -4.41 18.20 -60.03
C PHE A 153 -4.74 17.52 -58.70
N LEU A 154 -4.52 16.20 -58.64
CA LEU A 154 -4.72 15.42 -57.42
C LEU A 154 -3.42 15.30 -56.63
N ASN A 155 -3.43 15.75 -55.38
CA ASN A 155 -2.33 15.59 -54.44
C ASN A 155 -2.51 14.34 -53.57
N LEU A 156 -1.86 13.25 -53.95
CA LEU A 156 -1.93 11.96 -53.23
C LEU A 156 -0.85 11.77 -52.16
N LYS A 157 -0.06 12.80 -51.82
CA LYS A 157 1.02 12.67 -50.81
C LYS A 157 0.50 12.21 -49.45
N LEU A 158 -0.74 12.58 -49.10
CA LEU A 158 -1.37 12.18 -47.85
C LEU A 158 -1.80 10.71 -47.90
N THR A 159 -2.20 10.18 -49.06
CA THR A 159 -2.76 8.81 -49.22
C THR A 159 -1.69 7.72 -49.25
N THR A 160 -0.42 8.07 -49.38
CA THR A 160 0.71 7.13 -49.46
C THR A 160 1.63 7.13 -48.23
N ARG A 161 1.27 7.82 -47.13
CA ARG A 161 2.05 7.79 -45.88
C ARG A 161 2.05 6.38 -45.28
N LYS A 162 3.20 5.92 -44.80
CA LYS A 162 3.37 4.59 -44.21
C LYS A 162 2.57 4.47 -42.91
N LEU A 163 1.88 3.34 -42.76
CA LEU A 163 0.92 3.10 -41.68
C LEU A 163 1.55 2.89 -40.29
N TYR A 164 2.85 2.56 -40.22
CA TYR A 164 3.51 2.18 -38.95
C TYR A 164 3.59 3.32 -37.92
N ASN A 165 3.50 4.58 -38.37
CA ASN A 165 3.57 5.75 -37.50
C ASN A 165 2.20 6.25 -37.00
N ILE A 166 1.09 5.69 -37.47
CA ILE A 166 -0.24 6.29 -37.27
C ILE A 166 -0.65 6.34 -35.79
N ALA A 167 -0.36 5.28 -35.01
CA ALA A 167 -0.70 5.28 -33.58
C ALA A 167 0.09 6.35 -32.78
N PHE A 168 1.37 6.52 -33.12
CA PHE A 168 2.26 7.53 -32.53
C PHE A 168 1.90 8.95 -32.99
N GLU A 169 1.57 9.14 -34.27
CA GLU A 169 1.23 10.44 -34.86
C GLU A 169 -0.13 10.97 -34.40
N MET A 170 -1.05 10.09 -33.99
CA MET A 170 -2.44 10.48 -33.68
C MET A 170 -2.75 10.60 -32.19
N LEU A 171 -2.20 9.72 -31.37
CA LEU A 171 -2.36 9.79 -29.92
C LEU A 171 -1.01 9.54 -29.24
N PRO A 172 -0.04 10.45 -29.40
CA PRO A 172 1.30 10.29 -28.84
C PRO A 172 1.24 10.07 -27.32
N ALA A 173 0.36 10.80 -26.62
CA ALA A 173 0.18 10.64 -25.17
C ALA A 173 -0.26 9.21 -24.79
N LEU A 174 -1.31 8.69 -25.44
CA LEU A 174 -1.81 7.32 -25.19
C LEU A 174 -0.76 6.27 -25.52
N PHE A 175 -0.03 6.46 -26.63
CA PHE A 175 1.04 5.55 -27.04
C PHE A 175 2.18 5.53 -26.03
N PHE A 176 2.67 6.71 -25.60
CA PHE A 176 3.72 6.81 -24.59
C PHE A 176 3.27 6.21 -23.25
N GLU A 177 2.04 6.47 -22.83
CA GLU A 177 1.48 5.92 -21.59
C GLU A 177 1.40 4.39 -21.65
N ASN A 178 0.87 3.83 -22.74
CA ASN A 178 0.78 2.38 -22.93
C ASN A 178 2.18 1.72 -22.91
N THR A 179 3.14 2.28 -23.65
CA THR A 179 4.52 1.75 -23.69
C THR A 179 5.22 1.88 -22.33
N ALA A 180 5.01 2.97 -21.59
CA ALA A 180 5.58 3.15 -20.26
C ALA A 180 5.03 2.11 -19.28
N ILE A 181 3.71 1.91 -19.26
CA ILE A 181 3.07 0.91 -18.38
C ILE A 181 3.49 -0.51 -18.77
N GLU A 182 3.52 -0.84 -20.06
CA GLU A 182 3.95 -2.15 -20.56
C GLU A 182 5.38 -2.49 -20.12
N ASN A 183 6.30 -1.54 -20.29
CA ASN A 183 7.69 -1.70 -19.85
C ASN A 183 7.78 -1.84 -18.33
N TYR A 184 6.99 -1.08 -17.58
CA TYR A 184 7.01 -1.14 -16.13
C TYR A 184 6.46 -2.47 -15.59
N VAL A 185 5.33 -2.94 -16.12
CA VAL A 185 4.77 -4.27 -15.82
C VAL A 185 5.78 -5.37 -16.16
N THR A 186 6.46 -5.27 -17.30
CA THR A 186 7.48 -6.25 -17.70
C THR A 186 8.67 -6.24 -16.75
N SER A 187 9.12 -5.07 -16.29
CA SER A 187 10.20 -4.93 -15.31
C SER A 187 9.80 -5.54 -13.96
N LEU A 188 8.60 -5.25 -13.46
CA LEU A 188 8.07 -5.81 -12.21
C LEU A 188 7.96 -7.34 -12.27
N LYS A 189 7.51 -7.92 -13.40
CA LYS A 189 7.48 -9.39 -13.59
C LYS A 189 8.87 -10.01 -13.53
N LYS A 190 9.87 -9.36 -14.12
CA LYS A 190 11.27 -9.83 -14.04
C LYS A 190 11.82 -9.72 -12.62
N GLN A 191 11.54 -8.62 -11.91
CA GLN A 191 11.94 -8.47 -10.50
C GLN A 191 11.32 -9.58 -9.64
N LEU A 192 10.04 -9.89 -9.83
CA LEU A 192 9.35 -10.94 -9.10
C LEU A 192 10.03 -12.32 -9.25
N GLN A 193 10.59 -12.61 -10.43
CA GLN A 193 11.32 -13.86 -10.69
C GLN A 193 12.69 -13.94 -9.97
N LEU A 194 13.23 -12.79 -9.57
CA LEU A 194 14.53 -12.70 -8.88
C LEU A 194 14.37 -12.68 -7.36
N ILE A 195 13.14 -12.52 -6.85
CA ILE A 195 12.89 -12.55 -5.41
C ILE A 195 12.92 -14.01 -4.94
N PRO A 196 13.78 -14.34 -3.95
CA PRO A 196 13.81 -15.69 -3.41
C PRO A 196 12.46 -16.03 -2.80
N LYS A 197 12.09 -17.31 -2.87
CA LYS A 197 10.97 -17.83 -2.08
C LYS A 197 11.46 -17.94 -0.63
N PRO A 198 11.01 -17.09 0.29
CA PRO A 198 11.46 -17.18 1.67
C PRO A 198 11.02 -18.53 2.25
N PHE A 199 11.83 -19.06 3.17
CA PHE A 199 11.53 -20.26 3.95
C PHE A 199 11.35 -21.57 3.16
N SER A 200 11.76 -21.63 1.89
CA SER A 200 11.60 -22.85 1.08
C SER A 200 12.53 -24.00 1.50
N ASN A 201 13.57 -23.73 2.28
CA ASN A 201 14.53 -24.73 2.73
C ASN A 201 14.34 -25.04 4.22
N LYS A 202 13.91 -26.27 4.52
CA LYS A 202 13.66 -26.73 5.90
C LYS A 202 14.88 -26.61 6.81
N GLN A 203 16.08 -26.92 6.32
CA GLN A 203 17.30 -26.87 7.15
C GLN A 203 17.67 -25.42 7.50
N GLU A 204 17.56 -24.51 6.54
CA GLU A 204 17.75 -23.07 6.77
C GLU A 204 16.70 -22.53 7.75
N ASN A 205 15.46 -22.99 7.69
CA ASN A 205 14.41 -22.62 8.65
C ASN A 205 14.74 -23.09 10.07
N ILE A 206 15.24 -24.32 10.24
CA ILE A 206 15.68 -24.84 11.54
C ILE A 206 16.81 -23.98 12.12
N GLU A 207 17.83 -23.67 11.30
CA GLU A 207 18.96 -22.84 11.71
C GLU A 207 18.51 -21.42 12.05
N PHE A 208 17.57 -20.86 11.28
CA PHE A 208 16.96 -19.56 11.53
C PHE A 208 16.25 -19.51 12.89
N ILE A 209 15.36 -20.46 13.19
CA ILE A 209 14.64 -20.47 14.48
C ILE A 209 15.61 -20.65 15.65
N ARG A 210 16.61 -21.54 15.52
CA ARG A 210 17.68 -21.71 16.52
C ARG A 210 18.44 -20.41 16.77
N HIS A 211 18.72 -19.65 15.70
CA HIS A 211 19.33 -18.33 15.81
C HIS A 211 18.43 -17.33 16.55
N ILE A 212 17.13 -17.27 16.21
CA ILE A 212 16.15 -16.41 16.91
C ILE A 212 16.09 -16.70 18.41
N ILE A 213 16.06 -17.99 18.78
CA ILE A 213 16.07 -18.40 20.19
C ILE A 213 17.37 -17.97 20.86
N SER A 214 18.52 -18.24 20.22
CA SER A 214 19.83 -17.87 20.76
C SER A 214 19.95 -16.35 20.97
N LEU A 215 19.43 -15.56 20.02
CA LEU A 215 19.34 -14.11 20.12
C LEU A 215 18.44 -13.69 21.28
N GLY A 216 17.27 -14.31 21.43
CA GLY A 216 16.36 -14.07 22.54
C GLY A 216 16.98 -14.37 23.90
N ILE A 217 17.73 -15.46 24.03
CA ILE A 217 18.49 -15.81 25.24
C ILE A 217 19.55 -14.74 25.54
N ALA A 218 20.31 -14.32 24.53
CA ALA A 218 21.39 -13.35 24.69
C ALA A 218 20.88 -11.94 25.07
N LEU A 219 19.71 -11.55 24.55
CA LEU A 219 19.10 -10.25 24.82
C LEU A 219 18.20 -10.24 26.06
N ARG A 220 17.95 -11.40 26.68
CA ARG A 220 17.08 -11.52 27.84
C ARG A 220 17.64 -10.73 29.02
N ASP A 221 16.90 -9.73 29.47
CA ASP A 221 17.24 -9.00 30.67
C ASP A 221 17.15 -9.93 31.91
N PRO A 222 18.21 -10.04 32.73
CA PRO A 222 18.27 -11.02 33.81
C PRO A 222 17.28 -10.73 34.95
N GLU A 223 16.90 -9.47 35.18
CA GLU A 223 16.06 -9.02 36.29
C GLU A 223 14.57 -9.01 35.92
N THR A 224 14.28 -8.58 34.71
CA THR A 224 12.91 -8.39 34.21
C THR A 224 12.46 -9.55 33.32
N LYS A 225 13.40 -10.40 32.87
CA LYS A 225 13.18 -11.53 31.94
C LYS A 225 12.66 -11.12 30.57
N VAL A 226 12.77 -9.84 30.23
CA VAL A 226 12.25 -9.26 29.00
C VAL A 226 13.20 -9.55 27.86
N VAL A 227 12.61 -9.86 26.71
CA VAL A 227 13.34 -9.91 25.44
C VAL A 227 12.98 -8.63 24.65
N PRO A 228 13.93 -7.69 24.48
CA PRO A 228 13.71 -6.48 23.69
C PRO A 228 13.43 -6.87 22.24
N HIS A 229 12.59 -6.08 21.56
CA HIS A 229 12.25 -6.33 20.15
C HIS A 229 13.47 -6.13 19.24
N THR A 230 13.55 -6.93 18.18
CA THR A 230 14.57 -6.88 17.12
C THR A 230 13.91 -7.12 15.75
N GLU A 231 14.52 -6.62 14.67
CA GLU A 231 13.99 -6.78 13.31
C GLU A 231 13.91 -8.27 12.90
N GLU A 232 14.79 -9.11 13.43
CA GLU A 232 14.79 -10.56 13.19
C GLU A 232 13.51 -11.22 13.73
N PHE A 233 12.89 -10.67 14.78
CA PHE A 233 11.62 -11.16 15.30
C PHE A 233 10.46 -10.88 14.34
N ASP A 234 10.53 -9.83 13.51
CA ASP A 234 9.55 -9.60 12.46
C ASP A 234 9.66 -10.66 11.36
N ILE A 235 10.88 -11.05 10.98
CA ILE A 235 11.10 -12.15 10.03
C ILE A 235 10.58 -13.47 10.61
N PHE A 236 10.77 -13.69 11.91
CA PHE A 236 10.25 -14.87 12.59
C PHE A 236 8.73 -14.89 12.58
N ARG A 237 8.07 -13.76 12.87
CA ARG A 237 6.62 -13.62 12.69
C ARG A 237 6.17 -14.00 11.28
N ARG A 238 6.87 -13.51 10.25
CA ARG A 238 6.56 -13.85 8.85
C ARG A 238 6.69 -15.34 8.56
N PHE A 239 7.68 -16.01 9.16
CA PHE A 239 7.80 -17.46 9.06
C PHE A 239 6.58 -18.17 9.64
N LEU A 240 6.12 -17.76 10.84
CA LEU A 240 4.95 -18.36 11.51
C LEU A 240 3.62 -18.21 10.74
N GLU A 241 3.55 -17.22 9.85
CA GLU A 241 2.40 -16.97 8.97
C GLU A 241 2.42 -17.85 7.70
N THR A 242 3.52 -18.57 7.43
CA THR A 242 3.68 -19.38 6.21
C THR A 242 3.29 -20.85 6.39
N ASP A 243 2.97 -21.52 5.28
CA ASP A 243 2.75 -22.97 5.25
C ASP A 243 4.01 -23.80 5.56
N GLU A 244 5.18 -23.18 5.54
CA GLU A 244 6.47 -23.83 5.87
C GLU A 244 6.73 -23.88 7.38
N SER A 245 5.96 -23.13 8.17
CA SER A 245 6.03 -23.20 9.63
C SER A 245 5.28 -24.43 10.14
N PRO A 246 5.84 -25.16 11.12
CA PRO A 246 5.17 -26.32 11.70
C PRO A 246 3.94 -25.94 12.54
N ILE A 247 3.78 -24.65 12.82
CA ILE A 247 2.60 -24.06 13.44
C ILE A 247 1.97 -23.08 12.47
N ASN A 248 0.64 -23.03 12.42
CA ASN A 248 -0.07 -22.04 11.64
C ASN A 248 -0.74 -21.01 12.55
N ILE A 249 -0.08 -19.87 12.75
CA ILE A 249 -0.57 -18.83 13.67
C ILE A 249 -1.84 -18.15 13.14
N THR A 250 -2.07 -18.17 11.83
CA THR A 250 -3.22 -17.50 11.19
C THR A 250 -4.57 -18.15 11.52
N GLN A 251 -4.56 -19.38 12.04
CA GLN A 251 -5.77 -20.08 12.51
C GLN A 251 -6.26 -19.58 13.88
N ILE A 252 -5.44 -18.80 14.60
CA ILE A 252 -5.78 -18.26 15.93
C ILE A 252 -6.39 -16.87 15.74
N THR A 253 -7.72 -16.81 15.68
CA THR A 253 -8.47 -15.57 15.44
C THR A 253 -8.93 -14.86 16.71
N GLU A 254 -8.99 -15.56 17.83
CA GLU A 254 -9.39 -15.01 19.12
C GLU A 254 -8.50 -15.57 20.23
N LEU A 255 -8.14 -14.72 21.20
CA LEU A 255 -7.34 -15.12 22.36
C LEU A 255 -8.24 -15.25 23.60
N ASP A 256 -8.39 -16.47 24.12
CA ASP A 256 -9.00 -16.72 25.43
C ASP A 256 -7.91 -16.75 26.53
N PRO A 257 -7.99 -15.88 27.57
CA PRO A 257 -7.11 -15.93 28.74
C PRO A 257 -6.98 -17.30 29.43
N ARG A 258 -8.00 -18.17 29.32
CA ARG A 258 -8.02 -19.50 29.93
C ARG A 258 -7.23 -20.52 29.12
N GLU A 259 -7.17 -20.36 27.80
CA GLU A 259 -6.60 -21.34 26.87
C GLU A 259 -5.23 -20.91 26.34
N LEU A 260 -4.92 -19.60 26.39
CA LEU A 260 -3.70 -19.04 25.80
C LEU A 260 -2.43 -19.76 26.26
N ILE A 261 -2.29 -20.07 27.55
CA ILE A 261 -1.09 -20.74 28.08
C ILE A 261 -0.95 -22.15 27.50
N SER A 262 -2.04 -22.92 27.41
CA SER A 262 -2.00 -24.25 26.80
C SER A 262 -1.71 -24.20 25.30
N VAL A 263 -2.28 -23.22 24.59
CA VAL A 263 -2.05 -23.01 23.15
C VAL A 263 -0.58 -22.65 22.91
N VAL A 264 -0.05 -21.65 23.63
CA VAL A 264 1.36 -21.24 23.53
C VAL A 264 2.29 -22.39 23.88
N LYS A 265 1.97 -23.17 24.92
CA LYS A 265 2.77 -24.34 25.29
C LYS A 265 2.79 -25.39 24.17
N ALA A 266 1.65 -25.71 23.57
CA ALA A 266 1.59 -26.63 22.44
C ALA A 266 2.44 -26.12 21.27
N MET A 267 2.33 -24.82 20.94
CA MET A 267 3.13 -24.19 19.88
C MET A 267 4.63 -24.23 20.18
N CYS A 268 5.05 -23.99 21.43
CA CYS A 268 6.44 -24.11 21.86
C CYS A 268 6.95 -25.52 21.65
N MET A 269 6.22 -26.53 22.12
CA MET A 269 6.60 -27.94 21.96
C MET A 269 6.77 -28.31 20.48
N THR A 270 5.85 -27.88 19.61
CA THR A 270 5.94 -28.12 18.17
C THR A 270 7.17 -27.45 17.54
N LEU A 271 7.49 -26.21 17.92
CA LEU A 271 8.69 -25.51 17.42
C LEU A 271 9.98 -26.12 17.97
N MET A 272 9.99 -26.54 19.23
CA MET A 272 11.13 -27.23 19.85
C MET A 272 11.41 -28.55 19.16
N GLU A 273 10.37 -29.36 18.91
CA GLU A 273 10.47 -30.62 18.15
C GLU A 273 10.97 -30.36 16.72
N PHE A 274 10.41 -29.37 16.02
CA PHE A 274 10.83 -28.99 14.68
C PHE A 274 12.32 -28.62 14.61
N CYS A 275 12.82 -27.92 15.63
CA CYS A 275 14.21 -27.51 15.72
C CYS A 275 15.13 -28.56 16.36
N GLY A 276 14.61 -29.69 16.83
CA GLY A 276 15.37 -30.73 17.53
C GLY A 276 15.98 -30.27 18.85
N PHE A 277 15.27 -29.44 19.63
CA PHE A 277 15.62 -29.13 21.02
C PHE A 277 15.13 -30.24 21.96
N GLU A 278 15.77 -30.36 23.13
CA GLU A 278 15.33 -31.30 24.17
C GLU A 278 14.01 -30.81 24.80
N PRO A 279 13.03 -31.70 25.07
CA PRO A 279 11.72 -31.32 25.62
C PRO A 279 11.75 -30.60 26.98
N ASP A 280 12.86 -30.73 27.71
CA ASP A 280 13.09 -30.20 29.05
C ASP A 280 14.01 -28.97 29.09
N ASP A 281 14.35 -28.39 27.93
CA ASP A 281 15.02 -27.10 27.85
C ASP A 281 14.08 -25.95 28.22
N ASN A 282 13.94 -25.72 29.54
CA ASN A 282 13.10 -24.67 30.11
C ASN A 282 13.50 -23.27 29.61
N THR A 283 14.78 -23.03 29.31
CA THR A 283 15.22 -21.70 28.86
C THR A 283 14.70 -21.42 27.45
N THR A 284 14.80 -22.40 26.57
CA THR A 284 14.25 -22.32 25.22
C THR A 284 12.73 -22.22 25.23
N GLU A 285 12.03 -23.03 26.05
CA GLU A 285 10.57 -22.97 26.19
C GLU A 285 10.11 -21.58 26.66
N GLU A 286 10.78 -20.98 27.65
CA GLU A 286 10.45 -19.64 28.16
C GLU A 286 10.61 -18.55 27.08
N ILE A 287 11.72 -18.57 26.33
CA ILE A 287 11.97 -17.59 25.26
C ILE A 287 10.94 -17.71 24.14
N LEU A 288 10.67 -18.94 23.68
CA LEU A 288 9.65 -19.19 22.66
C LEU A 288 8.27 -18.74 23.14
N SER A 289 7.92 -19.03 24.40
CA SER A 289 6.65 -18.61 24.98
C SER A 289 6.48 -17.09 24.95
N LEU A 290 7.51 -16.34 25.35
CA LEU A 290 7.48 -14.88 25.34
C LEU A 290 7.33 -14.31 23.92
N LEU A 291 8.08 -14.84 22.95
CA LEU A 291 8.01 -14.40 21.56
C LEU A 291 6.63 -14.69 20.94
N LEU A 292 6.12 -15.91 21.13
CA LEU A 292 4.81 -16.32 20.62
C LEU A 292 3.67 -15.51 21.24
N ILE A 293 3.71 -15.28 22.55
CA ILE A 293 2.70 -14.44 23.23
C ILE A 293 2.68 -13.05 22.60
N ARG A 294 3.84 -12.41 22.41
CA ARG A 294 3.91 -11.09 21.78
C ARG A 294 3.27 -11.10 20.39
N PHE A 295 3.62 -12.07 19.54
CA PHE A 295 3.04 -12.13 18.19
C PHE A 295 1.54 -12.39 18.18
N LEU A 296 1.03 -13.21 19.11
CA LEU A 296 -0.40 -13.45 19.23
C LEU A 296 -1.17 -12.18 19.60
N PHE A 297 -0.64 -11.36 20.50
CA PHE A 297 -1.25 -10.07 20.84
C PHE A 297 -1.17 -9.07 19.67
N ASP A 298 -0.03 -8.99 18.98
CA ASP A 298 0.15 -8.12 17.81
C ASP A 298 -0.78 -8.44 16.63
N GLN A 299 -1.35 -9.64 16.56
CA GLN A 299 -2.33 -10.04 15.52
C GLN A 299 -3.78 -9.71 15.90
N ASN A 300 -4.12 -9.68 17.19
CA ASN A 300 -5.52 -9.81 17.64
C ASN A 300 -6.11 -8.58 18.36
N GLU A 301 -5.34 -7.53 18.66
CA GLU A 301 -5.81 -6.47 19.59
C GLU A 301 -6.38 -5.19 18.96
N GLU A 302 -6.37 -5.02 17.63
CA GLU A 302 -6.91 -3.79 16.99
C GLU A 302 -8.39 -3.50 17.31
N THR A 303 -9.16 -4.52 17.70
CA THR A 303 -10.60 -4.41 18.00
C THR A 303 -10.96 -4.10 19.47
N ASP A 304 -10.09 -4.39 20.44
CA ASP A 304 -10.42 -4.27 21.89
C ASP A 304 -10.10 -2.88 22.47
N LEU A 305 -9.22 -2.10 21.83
CA LEU A 305 -8.81 -0.77 22.32
C LEU A 305 -9.95 0.26 22.23
N LEU A 306 -10.66 0.32 21.09
CA LEU A 306 -11.70 1.33 20.85
C LEU A 306 -12.94 1.17 21.75
N THR A 307 -13.25 -0.05 22.19
CA THR A 307 -14.38 -0.33 23.07
C THR A 307 -14.07 0.03 24.53
N MET A 308 -12.81 -0.14 24.97
CA MET A 308 -12.39 0.18 26.33
C MET A 308 -12.32 1.68 26.62
N TYR A 309 -11.99 2.52 25.62
CA TYR A 309 -11.93 3.99 25.79
C TYR A 309 -13.31 4.67 25.97
N ASN A 310 -14.43 3.97 25.73
CA ASN A 310 -15.77 4.53 25.88
C ASN A 310 -16.27 4.55 27.34
N GLY A 311 -15.51 4.04 28.31
CA GLY A 311 -15.95 3.83 29.70
C GLY A 311 -15.31 4.71 30.77
N GLY A 312 -14.38 5.61 30.43
CA GLY A 312 -13.62 6.33 31.47
C GLY A 312 -14.40 7.31 32.30
N SER A 313 -13.99 7.41 33.55
CA SER A 313 -14.56 8.34 34.51
C SER A 313 -14.06 9.77 34.22
N GLU A 314 -14.89 10.60 33.59
CA GLU A 314 -14.66 12.06 33.48
C GLU A 314 -14.39 12.69 34.86
N GLN A 315 -14.95 12.12 35.93
CA GLN A 315 -14.75 12.56 37.30
C GLN A 315 -13.30 12.33 37.78
N LEU A 316 -12.66 11.22 37.38
CA LEU A 316 -11.25 10.98 37.68
C LEU A 316 -10.37 12.06 37.04
N LEU A 317 -10.66 12.44 35.79
CA LEU A 317 -9.91 13.50 35.11
C LEU A 317 -10.04 14.85 35.81
N LEU A 318 -11.26 15.23 36.21
CA LEU A 318 -11.49 16.44 36.99
C LEU A 318 -10.75 16.40 38.33
N LYS A 319 -10.76 15.26 39.02
CA LYS A 319 -10.05 15.08 40.29
C LYS A 319 -8.54 15.23 40.11
N LEU A 320 -7.96 14.62 39.08
CA LEU A 320 -6.53 14.74 38.78
C LEU A 320 -6.16 16.20 38.45
N ALA A 321 -6.97 16.90 37.65
CA ALA A 321 -6.77 18.31 37.34
C ALA A 321 -6.76 19.19 38.60
N ASN A 322 -7.69 18.95 39.53
CA ASN A 322 -7.73 19.69 40.80
C ASN A 322 -6.49 19.43 41.70
N LEU A 323 -5.85 18.27 41.56
CA LEU A 323 -4.67 17.90 42.33
C LEU A 323 -3.35 18.40 41.70
N GLN A 324 -3.36 18.87 40.45
CA GLN A 324 -2.13 19.30 39.75
C GLN A 324 -1.40 20.43 40.46
N GLU A 325 -2.14 21.36 41.08
CA GLU A 325 -1.57 22.50 41.80
C GLU A 325 -1.33 22.22 43.30
N THR A 326 -1.60 20.99 43.75
CA THR A 326 -1.42 20.61 45.16
C THR A 326 0.05 20.37 45.46
N SER A 327 0.55 20.91 46.58
CA SER A 327 1.94 20.70 47.00
C SER A 327 2.22 19.24 47.35
N MET A 328 3.46 18.77 47.21
CA MET A 328 3.83 17.40 47.57
C MET A 328 3.53 17.08 49.03
N LYS A 329 3.70 18.06 49.93
CA LYS A 329 3.33 17.95 51.34
C LYS A 329 1.84 17.67 51.53
N ASP A 330 0.99 18.38 50.80
CA ASP A 330 -0.47 18.22 50.87
C ASP A 330 -0.94 16.92 50.16
N LEU A 331 -0.16 16.43 49.18
CA LEU A 331 -0.34 15.08 48.61
C LEU A 331 0.07 13.95 49.56
N GLY A 332 0.76 14.27 50.66
CA GLY A 332 1.08 13.34 51.74
C GLY A 332 2.58 13.04 51.92
N PHE A 333 3.46 13.60 51.07
CA PHE A 333 4.91 13.43 51.24
C PHE A 333 5.42 14.08 52.52
N LYS A 334 6.46 13.48 53.09
CA LYS A 334 7.14 13.94 54.30
C LYS A 334 8.65 13.76 54.14
N ALA A 335 9.44 14.64 54.74
CA ALA A 335 10.85 14.35 54.96
C ALA A 335 10.99 13.10 55.85
N PRO A 336 11.91 12.16 55.57
CA PRO A 336 12.96 12.22 54.55
C PRO A 336 12.62 11.47 53.24
N GLN A 337 11.35 11.27 52.86
CA GLN A 337 11.02 10.56 51.60
C GLN A 337 11.52 11.31 50.37
N ILE A 338 11.44 12.64 50.38
CA ILE A 338 11.97 13.54 49.36
C ILE A 338 12.67 14.72 50.06
N PRO A 339 13.62 15.40 49.38
CA PRO A 339 14.23 16.62 49.91
C PRO A 339 13.20 17.69 50.27
N ASP A 340 13.46 18.47 51.32
CA ASP A 340 12.54 19.50 51.82
C ASP A 340 12.15 20.52 50.73
N ASP A 341 13.08 20.85 49.83
CA ASP A 341 12.85 21.77 48.71
C ASP A 341 11.72 21.30 47.78
N PHE A 342 11.53 19.99 47.64
CA PHE A 342 10.46 19.40 46.83
C PHE A 342 9.11 19.33 47.57
N LEU A 343 9.05 19.48 48.89
CA LEU A 343 7.78 19.41 49.64
C LEU A 343 6.82 20.55 49.28
N THR A 344 7.36 21.70 48.87
CA THR A 344 6.58 22.89 48.49
C THR A 344 6.18 22.91 47.02
N LYS A 345 6.79 22.05 46.19
CA LYS A 345 6.53 21.95 44.76
C LYS A 345 5.30 21.12 44.48
N ASN A 346 4.75 21.24 43.28
CA ASN A 346 3.69 20.36 42.82
C ASN A 346 4.23 19.05 42.21
N ALA A 347 3.33 18.12 41.89
CA ALA A 347 3.72 16.82 41.34
C ALA A 347 4.46 16.94 40.01
N LYS A 348 4.06 17.86 39.14
CA LYS A 348 4.70 18.03 37.84
C LYS A 348 6.15 18.50 37.99
N GLU A 349 6.38 19.50 38.83
CA GLU A 349 7.71 20.05 39.13
C GLU A 349 8.64 19.01 39.74
N LEU A 350 8.15 18.18 40.68
CA LEU A 350 8.95 17.07 41.25
C LEU A 350 9.43 16.12 40.15
N PHE A 351 8.54 15.72 39.25
CA PHE A 351 8.88 14.76 38.19
C PHE A 351 9.78 15.41 37.13
N ASP A 352 9.52 16.66 36.72
CA ASP A 352 10.33 17.35 35.72
C ASP A 352 11.78 17.60 36.17
N GLU A 353 11.98 17.87 37.46
CA GLU A 353 13.29 18.21 38.03
C GLU A 353 14.07 17.01 38.57
N ASN A 354 13.40 15.93 39.02
CA ASN A 354 14.09 14.76 39.55
C ASN A 354 14.53 13.81 38.41
N PRO A 355 15.85 13.54 38.24
CA PRO A 355 16.35 12.71 37.14
C PRO A 355 15.80 11.27 37.10
N ILE A 356 15.48 10.69 38.25
CA ILE A 356 14.92 9.33 38.36
C ILE A 356 13.46 9.32 37.88
N LEU A 357 12.72 10.39 38.17
CA LEU A 357 11.28 10.44 37.97
C LEU A 357 10.87 11.01 36.61
N LYS A 358 11.72 11.82 35.98
CA LYS A 358 11.41 12.58 34.76
C LYS A 358 10.74 11.81 33.64
N SER A 359 11.14 10.57 33.40
CA SER A 359 10.56 9.74 32.33
C SER A 359 9.28 9.00 32.72
N LEU A 360 8.93 8.94 34.01
CA LEU A 360 7.84 8.10 34.49
C LEU A 360 6.45 8.50 33.99
N PRO A 361 6.09 9.79 33.87
CA PRO A 361 4.81 10.19 33.28
C PRO A 361 4.66 9.69 31.84
N ASP A 362 5.70 9.87 31.02
CA ASP A 362 5.72 9.39 29.64
C ASP A 362 5.73 7.85 29.54
N ASN A 363 6.44 7.17 30.44
CA ASN A 363 6.43 5.71 30.52
C ASN A 363 5.03 5.18 30.86
N LEU A 364 4.31 5.84 31.76
CA LEU A 364 2.94 5.49 32.09
C LEU A 364 2.01 5.75 30.90
N MET A 365 2.20 6.84 30.17
CA MET A 365 1.46 7.13 28.94
C MET A 365 1.72 6.07 27.86
N THR A 366 2.97 5.63 27.74
CA THR A 366 3.40 4.59 26.79
C THR A 366 2.62 3.29 26.98
N CYS A 367 2.24 2.94 28.22
CA CYS A 367 1.43 1.75 28.51
C CYS A 367 0.10 1.70 27.73
N HIS A 368 -0.48 2.84 27.35
CA HIS A 368 -1.69 2.87 26.52
C HIS A 368 -1.48 2.38 25.09
N PHE A 369 -0.26 2.52 24.58
CA PHE A 369 0.10 2.17 23.21
C PHE A 369 0.74 0.78 23.09
N LEU A 370 1.12 0.16 24.21
CA LEU A 370 1.63 -1.20 24.22
C LEU A 370 0.49 -2.19 24.02
N VAL A 371 0.69 -3.16 23.12
CA VAL A 371 -0.29 -4.19 22.75
C VAL A 371 -0.17 -5.40 23.68
N ASN A 372 1.05 -5.86 23.94
CA ASN A 372 1.29 -7.03 24.77
C ASN A 372 1.14 -6.74 26.29
N PRO A 373 0.25 -7.44 27.03
CA PRO A 373 0.06 -7.25 28.47
C PRO A 373 1.32 -7.50 29.32
N ILE A 374 2.22 -8.36 28.85
CA ILE A 374 3.52 -8.60 29.50
C ILE A 374 4.35 -7.32 29.47
N ASP A 375 4.44 -6.66 28.31
CA ASP A 375 5.21 -5.42 28.14
C ASP A 375 4.62 -4.29 29.00
N ILE A 376 3.28 -4.17 29.07
CA ILE A 376 2.60 -3.24 29.97
C ILE A 376 2.98 -3.52 31.43
N PHE A 377 2.90 -4.78 31.87
CA PHE A 377 3.22 -5.18 33.23
C PHE A 377 4.67 -4.84 33.62
N LEU A 378 5.61 -5.06 32.69
CA LEU A 378 7.02 -4.78 32.90
C LEU A 378 7.31 -3.28 32.96
N MET A 379 6.63 -2.47 32.14
CA MET A 379 6.72 -1.01 32.23
C MET A 379 6.21 -0.53 33.60
N VAL A 380 5.08 -1.07 34.07
CA VAL A 380 4.56 -0.77 35.43
C VAL A 380 5.55 -1.23 36.52
N LYS A 381 6.20 -2.39 36.37
CA LYS A 381 7.24 -2.86 37.29
C LYS A 381 8.44 -1.89 37.32
N LYS A 382 8.89 -1.39 36.16
CA LYS A 382 9.98 -0.41 36.07
C LYS A 382 9.63 0.92 36.75
N ILE A 383 8.39 1.38 36.57
CA ILE A 383 7.87 2.55 37.27
C ILE A 383 7.88 2.31 38.78
N ASP A 384 7.36 1.17 39.25
CA ASP A 384 7.32 0.83 40.68
C ASP A 384 8.72 0.80 41.32
N ILE A 385 9.71 0.24 40.63
CA ILE A 385 11.12 0.22 41.07
C ILE A 385 11.67 1.64 41.15
N SER A 386 11.38 2.50 40.17
CA SER A 386 11.87 3.88 40.13
C SER A 386 11.27 4.74 41.25
N LEU A 387 9.98 4.57 41.54
CA LEU A 387 9.32 5.20 42.69
C LEU A 387 9.89 4.69 44.02
N THR A 388 10.21 3.39 44.11
CA THR A 388 10.88 2.83 45.28
C THR A 388 12.30 3.42 45.45
N ALA A 389 13.02 3.61 44.35
CA ALA A 389 14.37 4.18 44.35
C ALA A 389 14.39 5.62 44.87
N LEU A 390 13.39 6.44 44.52
CA LEU A 390 13.21 7.78 45.07
C LEU A 390 13.14 7.75 46.61
N ILE A 391 12.27 6.89 47.15
CA ILE A 391 12.08 6.77 48.61
C ILE A 391 13.36 6.28 49.29
N ALA A 392 14.05 5.33 48.66
CA ALA A 392 15.30 4.78 49.14
C ALA A 392 16.42 5.83 49.19
N GLU A 393 16.54 6.66 48.15
CA GLU A 393 17.51 7.75 48.08
C GLU A 393 17.24 8.79 49.16
N GLY A 394 15.98 9.23 49.32
CA GLY A 394 15.61 10.20 50.34
C GLY A 394 15.94 9.72 51.76
N ARG A 395 15.70 8.43 52.05
CA ARG A 395 15.93 7.84 53.37
C ARG A 395 17.34 7.29 53.59
N GLN A 396 18.17 7.25 52.55
CA GLN A 396 19.46 6.54 52.57
C GLN A 396 19.31 5.07 53.02
N GLU A 397 18.28 4.39 52.53
CA GLU A 397 17.96 3.00 52.85
C GLU A 397 18.13 2.09 51.62
N GLU A 398 18.24 0.78 51.84
CA GLU A 398 18.19 -0.21 50.75
C GLU A 398 16.81 -0.22 50.10
N LEU A 399 16.76 -0.48 48.79
CA LEU A 399 15.54 -0.47 47.98
C LEU A 399 14.45 -1.41 48.54
N GLN A 400 14.83 -2.58 49.06
CA GLN A 400 13.89 -3.54 49.65
C GLN A 400 13.24 -3.04 50.95
N LYS A 401 13.96 -2.27 51.77
CA LYS A 401 13.45 -1.69 53.03
C LYS A 401 12.51 -0.50 52.78
N SER A 402 12.63 0.10 51.60
CA SER A 402 11.90 1.30 51.19
C SER A 402 10.53 1.03 50.58
N ARG A 403 10.16 -0.24 50.34
CA ARG A 403 8.83 -0.65 49.84
C ARG A 403 7.75 -0.66 50.92
N LYS A 404 7.57 0.43 51.66
CA LYS A 404 6.43 0.56 52.59
C LYS A 404 5.18 0.99 51.82
N PHE A 405 4.04 0.43 52.21
CA PHE A 405 2.76 0.64 51.51
C PHE A 405 2.40 2.12 51.39
N ASP A 406 2.44 2.87 52.49
CA ASP A 406 2.02 4.29 52.51
C ASP A 406 2.89 5.15 51.60
N ASP A 407 4.21 4.93 51.61
CA ASP A 407 5.16 5.71 50.82
C ASP A 407 4.95 5.48 49.31
N LEU A 408 4.79 4.22 48.91
CA LEU A 408 4.51 3.87 47.53
C LEU A 408 3.12 4.32 47.09
N TYR A 409 2.12 4.27 47.98
CA TYR A 409 0.77 4.77 47.70
C TYR A 409 0.81 6.26 47.34
N ILE A 410 1.52 7.06 48.14
CA ILE A 410 1.68 8.50 47.90
C ILE A 410 2.47 8.76 46.61
N SER A 411 3.54 7.99 46.37
CA SER A 411 4.38 8.14 45.17
C SER A 411 3.62 7.83 43.88
N TRP A 412 2.82 6.75 43.88
CA TRP A 412 1.93 6.42 42.77
C TRP A 412 0.83 7.48 42.59
N LYS A 413 0.27 8.03 43.67
CA LYS A 413 -0.70 9.14 43.60
C LYS A 413 -0.08 10.36 42.92
N ALA A 414 1.13 10.74 43.31
CA ALA A 414 1.83 11.86 42.67
C ALA A 414 2.14 11.59 41.20
N LEU A 415 2.55 10.37 40.83
CA LEU A 415 2.75 10.02 39.42
C LEU A 415 1.45 10.17 38.61
N PHE A 416 0.31 9.70 39.12
CA PHE A 416 -0.96 9.83 38.42
C PHE A 416 -1.37 11.30 38.24
N VAL A 417 -1.12 12.15 39.24
CA VAL A 417 -1.34 13.60 39.13
C VAL A 417 -0.39 14.22 38.11
N ALA A 418 0.91 13.92 38.18
CA ALA A 418 1.91 14.46 37.27
C ALA A 418 1.64 14.06 35.81
N ALA A 419 1.26 12.81 35.58
CA ALA A 419 0.98 12.30 34.24
C ALA A 419 -0.36 12.78 33.70
N SER A 420 -1.39 12.88 34.55
CA SER A 420 -2.74 13.34 34.18
C SER A 420 -3.29 12.66 32.93
N ILE A 421 -3.00 11.36 32.79
CA ILE A 421 -3.39 10.57 31.63
C ILE A 421 -4.87 10.16 31.77
N PRO A 422 -5.67 10.26 30.70
CA PRO A 422 -7.04 9.77 30.72
C PRO A 422 -7.08 8.24 30.72
N TYR A 423 -8.09 7.64 31.37
CA TYR A 423 -8.36 6.20 31.33
C TYR A 423 -7.25 5.28 31.89
N MET A 424 -6.48 5.73 32.90
CA MET A 424 -5.38 4.95 33.49
C MET A 424 -5.80 3.59 34.07
N ASP A 425 -7.07 3.42 34.43
CA ASP A 425 -7.66 2.15 34.86
C ASP A 425 -7.55 1.06 33.79
N ILE A 426 -7.67 1.40 32.51
CA ILE A 426 -7.55 0.47 31.38
C ILE A 426 -6.20 -0.27 31.40
N ILE A 427 -5.10 0.43 31.71
CA ILE A 427 -3.75 -0.16 31.81
C ILE A 427 -3.80 -1.37 32.77
N PHE A 428 -4.42 -1.17 33.93
CA PHE A 428 -4.45 -2.13 35.01
C PHE A 428 -5.51 -3.22 34.79
N GLU A 429 -6.60 -2.92 34.09
CA GLU A 429 -7.59 -3.90 33.64
C GLU A 429 -7.00 -4.87 32.60
N ARG A 430 -6.25 -4.35 31.62
CA ARG A 430 -5.54 -5.17 30.61
C ARG A 430 -4.58 -6.15 31.28
N ILE A 431 -3.73 -5.69 32.21
CA ILE A 431 -2.87 -6.60 32.99
C ILE A 431 -3.72 -7.61 33.79
N SER A 432 -4.87 -7.20 34.35
CA SER A 432 -5.73 -8.09 35.15
C SER A 432 -6.34 -9.23 34.33
N LYS A 433 -6.81 -8.92 33.11
CA LYS A 433 -7.39 -9.88 32.16
C LYS A 433 -6.40 -11.01 31.88
N TRP A 434 -5.11 -10.67 31.79
CA TRP A 434 -4.02 -11.57 31.42
C TRP A 434 -3.09 -11.94 32.59
N ARG A 435 -3.59 -11.85 33.84
CA ARG A 435 -2.78 -12.08 35.05
C ARG A 435 -2.19 -13.49 35.19
N SER A 436 -2.71 -14.46 34.43
CA SER A 436 -2.24 -15.84 34.40
C SER A 436 -0.99 -16.03 33.55
N LEU A 437 -0.65 -15.05 32.69
CA LEU A 437 0.51 -15.17 31.81
C LEU A 437 1.83 -15.36 32.60
N PRO A 438 2.80 -16.07 32.01
CA PRO A 438 4.16 -16.15 32.53
C PRO A 438 4.72 -14.74 32.80
N VAL A 439 5.61 -14.60 33.78
CA VAL A 439 6.15 -13.32 34.29
C VAL A 439 5.14 -12.46 35.07
N ILE A 440 3.88 -12.35 34.63
CA ILE A 440 2.84 -11.61 35.35
C ILE A 440 2.40 -12.37 36.60
N ALA A 441 2.10 -13.66 36.47
CA ALA A 441 1.51 -14.48 37.53
C ALA A 441 2.29 -14.46 38.85
N GLU A 442 3.63 -14.44 38.77
CA GLU A 442 4.53 -14.47 39.93
C GLU A 442 4.51 -13.16 40.73
N SER A 443 4.44 -12.02 40.03
CA SER A 443 4.67 -10.70 40.62
C SER A 443 3.45 -9.76 40.53
N TYR A 444 2.32 -10.22 40.00
CA TYR A 444 1.13 -9.40 39.79
C TYR A 444 0.65 -8.71 41.07
N LYS A 445 0.55 -9.46 42.18
CA LYS A 445 0.06 -8.92 43.45
C LYS A 445 1.00 -7.89 44.07
N SER A 446 2.32 -8.08 43.94
CA SER A 446 3.29 -7.13 44.52
C SER A 446 3.35 -5.84 43.73
N ILE A 447 3.28 -5.91 42.40
CA ILE A 447 3.43 -4.74 41.52
C ILE A 447 2.12 -3.98 41.29
N CYS A 448 1.00 -4.67 41.03
CA CYS A 448 -0.24 -4.00 40.62
C CYS A 448 -1.17 -3.63 41.78
N LYS A 449 -0.93 -4.09 43.01
CA LYS A 449 -1.86 -3.88 44.13
C LYS A 449 -1.96 -2.41 44.54
N ILE A 450 -0.82 -1.75 44.76
CA ILE A 450 -0.77 -0.36 45.22
C ILE A 450 -1.37 0.60 44.18
N PRO A 451 -0.92 0.62 42.91
CA PRO A 451 -1.48 1.55 41.93
C PRO A 451 -3.00 1.37 41.72
N LYS A 452 -3.50 0.13 41.76
CA LYS A 452 -4.95 -0.14 41.71
C LYS A 452 -5.71 0.44 42.90
N LEU A 453 -5.14 0.40 44.10
CA LEU A 453 -5.73 0.99 45.29
C LEU A 453 -5.71 2.53 45.23
N VAL A 454 -4.65 3.11 44.69
CA VAL A 454 -4.56 4.56 44.45
C VAL A 454 -5.65 5.00 43.48
N LEU A 455 -5.80 4.34 42.33
CA LEU A 455 -6.85 4.66 41.36
C LEU A 455 -8.26 4.54 41.96
N LYS A 456 -8.54 3.44 42.68
CA LYS A 456 -9.82 3.26 43.36
C LYS A 456 -10.08 4.38 44.39
N GLY A 457 -9.07 4.75 45.15
CA GLY A 457 -9.15 5.87 46.10
C GLY A 457 -9.49 7.18 45.39
N LEU A 458 -8.75 7.53 44.34
CA LEU A 458 -8.99 8.74 43.55
C LEU A 458 -10.40 8.77 42.92
N ILE A 459 -10.90 7.64 42.40
CA ILE A 459 -12.25 7.54 41.85
C ILE A 459 -13.31 7.70 42.94
N THR A 460 -13.13 7.05 44.09
CA THR A 460 -14.09 7.19 45.22
C THR A 460 -14.09 8.62 45.76
N GLU A 461 -12.92 9.25 45.88
CA GLU A 461 -12.77 10.67 46.27
C GLU A 461 -13.28 11.66 45.22
N ALA A 462 -13.58 11.22 43.99
CA ALA A 462 -14.15 12.05 42.93
C ALA A 462 -15.69 11.93 42.86
N LEU A 463 -16.24 10.83 43.40
CA LEU A 463 -17.68 10.55 43.48
C LEU A 463 -18.33 11.15 44.74
N CYS A 464 -17.53 11.48 45.75
CA CYS A 464 -17.93 12.19 46.97
C CYS A 464 -17.65 13.69 46.83
#